data_AF-A0A9W9ZFV7-F1
#
_entry.id   AF-A0A9W9ZFV7-F1
#
_cell.length_a   1.000
_cell.length_b   1.000
_cell.length_c   1.000
_cell.angle_alpha   90.00
_cell.angle_beta   90.00
_cell.angle_gamma   90.00
#
_symmetry.space_group_name_H-M   'P 1'
#
loop_
_entity.id
_entity.type
_entity.pdbx_description
1 polymer ?
#
loop_
_entity_poly.entity_id
_entity_poly.type
_entity_poly.pdbx_seq_one_letter_code
_entity_poly.pdbx_strand_id
1 'polypeptide(L)'
;MGRKATYHKLAIALNDQLVQRPGLGTPTDQELQRLAEEIPEDWKRIGRAVGLKEKHLKIIEIDHADDVCERALATLYKWQEKQGQEATYERLAQALDDELVQRRDLVEIFCCDIYPSK
;
A
#
# COMPACT_ATOMS: atom_id res chain seq x y z
N MET A 1 7.40 -30.66 -37.63
CA MET A 1 6.10 -30.39 -36.98
C MET A 1 6.25 -30.55 -35.48
N GLY A 2 5.71 -29.62 -34.69
CA GLY A 2 5.28 -29.90 -33.31
C GLY A 2 6.10 -29.27 -32.19
N ARG A 3 5.44 -28.35 -31.46
CA ARG A 3 5.76 -27.82 -30.11
C ARG A 3 6.56 -26.51 -30.03
N LYS A 4 6.07 -25.47 -30.72
CA LYS A 4 6.24 -24.06 -30.29
C LYS A 4 4.87 -23.48 -29.95
N ALA A 5 4.27 -23.85 -28.81
CA ALA A 5 2.94 -23.32 -28.48
C ALA A 5 2.58 -23.22 -26.98
N THR A 6 3.51 -23.42 -26.05
CA THR A 6 3.18 -23.42 -24.61
C THR A 6 4.02 -22.49 -23.73
N TYR A 7 5.03 -21.82 -24.28
CA TYR A 7 5.81 -20.84 -23.51
C TYR A 7 5.34 -19.39 -23.65
N HIS A 8 4.52 -19.09 -24.66
CA HIS A 8 4.03 -17.71 -24.86
C HIS A 8 2.79 -17.39 -24.01
N LYS A 9 1.96 -18.38 -23.66
CA LYS A 9 0.77 -18.17 -22.81
C LYS A 9 1.10 -18.04 -21.31
N LEU A 10 2.20 -18.64 -20.84
CA LEU A 10 2.65 -18.49 -19.45
C LEU A 10 3.41 -17.18 -19.21
N ALA A 11 4.18 -16.71 -20.19
CA ALA A 11 4.89 -15.43 -20.09
C ALA A 11 3.93 -14.23 -20.05
N ILE A 12 2.76 -14.31 -20.70
CA ILE A 12 1.78 -13.22 -20.68
C ILE A 12 1.02 -13.19 -19.34
N ALA A 13 0.70 -14.34 -18.74
CA ALA A 13 -0.03 -14.39 -17.47
C ALA A 13 0.82 -13.96 -16.26
N LEU A 14 2.12 -14.25 -16.25
CA LEU A 14 3.04 -13.78 -15.20
C LEU A 14 3.47 -12.31 -15.40
N ASN A 15 3.37 -11.78 -16.62
CA ASN A 15 3.68 -10.39 -16.92
C ASN A 15 2.53 -9.42 -16.57
N ASP A 16 1.32 -9.92 -16.32
CA ASP A 16 0.19 -9.10 -15.87
C ASP A 16 0.25 -8.80 -14.36
N GLN A 17 0.98 -9.61 -13.58
CA GLN A 17 1.20 -9.38 -12.14
C GLN A 17 2.42 -8.51 -11.80
N LEU A 18 3.22 -8.08 -12.80
CA LEU A 18 4.49 -7.36 -12.55
C LEU A 18 4.68 -6.08 -13.39
N VAL A 19 3.60 -5.47 -13.87
CA VAL A 19 3.67 -4.14 -14.54
C VAL A 19 2.70 -3.14 -13.89
N GLN A 20 2.97 -2.80 -12.63
CA GLN A 20 2.59 -1.48 -12.09
C GLN A 20 3.90 -0.74 -11.80
N ARG A 21 4.16 0.27 -12.64
CA ARG A 21 5.45 0.95 -12.84
C ARG A 21 5.88 1.76 -11.60
N PRO A 22 7.19 1.89 -11.33
CA PRO A 22 7.68 2.90 -10.38
C PRO A 22 7.31 4.30 -10.86
N GLY A 23 6.51 5.01 -10.05
CA GLY A 23 6.38 6.46 -10.08
C GLY A 23 4.97 7.04 -10.19
N LEU A 24 3.95 6.30 -10.64
CA LEU A 24 2.62 6.87 -10.94
C LEU A 24 1.46 5.85 -10.73
N GLY A 25 1.56 4.99 -9.72
CA GLY A 25 0.54 3.99 -9.42
C GLY A 25 -0.12 4.20 -8.06
N THR A 26 -1.31 3.63 -7.90
CA THR A 26 -1.96 3.44 -6.60
C THR A 26 -1.61 2.04 -6.06
N PRO A 27 -1.31 1.88 -4.77
CA PRO A 27 -1.12 0.57 -4.17
C PRO A 27 -2.30 -0.38 -4.42
N THR A 28 -1.99 -1.64 -4.65
CA THR A 28 -2.98 -2.71 -4.77
C THR A 28 -3.47 -3.16 -3.40
N ASP A 29 -4.66 -3.76 -3.34
CA ASP A 29 -5.25 -4.28 -2.09
C ASP A 29 -4.30 -5.25 -1.36
N GLN A 30 -3.57 -6.09 -2.10
CA GLN A 30 -2.62 -7.04 -1.53
C GLN A 30 -1.39 -6.34 -0.93
N GLU A 31 -0.96 -5.21 -1.47
CA GLU A 31 0.12 -4.41 -0.89
C GLU A 31 -0.36 -3.66 0.34
N LEU A 32 -1.60 -3.14 0.33
CA LEU A 32 -2.20 -2.50 1.49
C LEU A 32 -2.40 -3.49 2.65
N GLN A 33 -2.81 -4.73 2.37
CA GLN A 33 -2.88 -5.80 3.38
C GLN A 33 -1.52 -6.08 4.00
N ARG A 34 -0.49 -6.31 3.18
CA ARG A 34 0.87 -6.52 3.68
C ARG A 34 1.37 -5.33 4.49
N LEU A 35 1.09 -4.10 4.05
CA LEU A 35 1.47 -2.92 4.80
C LEU A 35 0.74 -2.83 6.13
N ALA A 36 -0.56 -3.14 6.17
CA ALA A 36 -1.37 -3.10 7.39
C ALA A 36 -0.83 -4.01 8.50
N GLU A 37 -0.31 -5.19 8.13
CA GLU A 37 0.34 -6.12 9.05
C GLU A 37 1.61 -5.52 9.68
N GLU A 38 2.28 -4.61 8.98
CA GLU A 38 3.51 -3.95 9.44
C GLU A 38 3.25 -2.65 10.24
N ILE A 39 2.05 -2.08 10.20
CA ILE A 39 1.70 -0.79 10.84
C ILE A 39 0.55 -0.84 11.88
N PRO A 40 0.34 -1.94 12.65
CA PRO A 40 -0.83 -2.08 13.52
C PRO A 40 -0.92 -1.01 14.62
N GLU A 41 0.21 -0.45 15.06
CA GLU A 41 0.24 0.61 16.09
C GLU A 41 0.31 2.03 15.49
N ASP A 42 0.75 2.15 14.23
CA ASP A 42 1.01 3.43 13.55
C ASP A 42 -0.18 3.94 12.73
N TRP A 43 -1.23 3.12 12.55
CA TRP A 43 -2.35 3.42 11.66
C TRP A 43 -2.96 4.81 11.83
N LYS A 44 -3.11 5.32 13.07
CA LYS A 44 -3.64 6.68 13.30
C LYS A 44 -2.69 7.75 12.81
N ARG A 45 -1.39 7.56 13.00
CA ARG A 45 -0.36 8.52 12.60
C ARG A 45 -0.28 8.55 11.08
N ILE A 46 -0.22 7.38 10.45
CA ILE A 46 -0.26 7.23 9.00
C ILE A 46 -1.53 7.84 8.42
N GLY A 47 -2.70 7.53 9.00
CA GLY A 47 -3.97 8.10 8.60
C GLY A 47 -3.98 9.63 8.59
N ARG A 48 -3.37 10.27 9.60
CA ARG A 48 -3.22 11.73 9.65
C ARG A 48 -2.23 12.24 8.59
N ALA A 49 -1.09 11.57 8.45
CA ALA A 49 -0.04 11.94 7.50
C ALA A 49 -0.54 11.86 6.04
N VAL A 50 -1.38 10.89 5.71
CA VAL A 50 -2.03 10.80 4.39
C VAL A 50 -3.26 11.72 4.23
N GLY A 51 -3.60 12.52 5.25
CA GLY A 51 -4.62 13.56 5.18
C GLY A 51 -6.04 13.13 5.58
N LEU A 52 -6.22 11.98 6.23
CA LEU A 52 -7.53 11.62 6.79
C LEU A 52 -7.88 12.50 7.98
N LYS A 53 -9.13 12.97 7.99
CA LYS A 53 -9.69 13.73 9.12
C LYS A 53 -9.85 12.83 10.34
N GLU A 54 -9.65 13.38 11.53
CA GLU A 54 -9.78 12.67 12.81
C GLU A 54 -11.13 11.96 12.96
N LYS A 55 -12.21 12.51 12.40
CA LYS A 55 -13.53 11.86 12.40
C LYS A 55 -13.54 10.49 11.71
N HIS A 56 -12.76 10.31 10.64
CA HIS A 56 -12.67 9.03 9.94
C HIS A 56 -11.89 8.02 10.77
N LEU A 57 -10.80 8.47 11.41
CA LEU A 57 -9.98 7.63 12.29
C LEU A 57 -10.78 7.16 13.51
N LYS A 58 -11.60 8.04 14.10
CA LYS A 58 -12.48 7.66 15.21
C LYS A 58 -13.53 6.63 14.80
N ILE A 59 -14.10 6.75 13.60
CA ILE A 59 -15.04 5.76 13.07
C ILE A 59 -14.34 4.41 12.91
N ILE A 60 -13.16 4.38 12.30
CA ILE A 60 -12.35 3.16 12.15
C ILE A 60 -12.01 2.52 13.50
N GLU A 61 -11.63 3.33 14.49
CA GLU A 61 -11.33 2.85 15.85
C GLU A 61 -12.53 2.14 16.50
N ILE A 62 -13.73 2.67 16.29
CA ILE A 62 -14.98 2.14 16.83
C ILE A 62 -15.42 0.89 16.06
N ASP A 63 -15.41 0.93 14.73
CA ASP A 63 -15.88 -0.17 13.87
C ASP A 63 -14.99 -1.41 13.98
N HIS A 64 -13.70 -1.22 14.26
CA HIS A 64 -12.70 -2.28 14.40
C HIS A 64 -12.08 -2.26 15.80
N ALA A 65 -12.93 -2.23 16.85
CA ALA A 65 -12.51 -2.02 18.24
C ALA A 65 -11.48 -3.06 18.76
N ASP A 66 -11.59 -4.30 18.29
CA ASP A 66 -10.85 -5.45 18.84
C ASP A 66 -9.66 -5.88 17.99
N ASP A 67 -9.45 -5.27 16.81
CA ASP A 67 -8.41 -5.68 15.87
C ASP A 67 -7.64 -4.47 15.31
N VAL A 68 -6.37 -4.36 15.73
CA VAL A 68 -5.47 -3.28 15.31
C VAL A 68 -5.00 -3.41 13.86
N CYS A 69 -4.90 -4.63 13.34
CA CYS A 69 -4.53 -4.88 11.94
C CYS A 69 -5.69 -4.49 11.02
N GLU A 70 -6.93 -4.82 11.40
CA GLU A 70 -8.12 -4.38 10.67
C GLU A 70 -8.27 -2.85 10.68
N ARG A 71 -7.93 -2.17 11.78
CA ARG A 71 -7.87 -0.69 11.80
C ARG A 71 -6.84 -0.14 10.82
N ALA A 72 -5.66 -0.73 10.77
CA ALA A 72 -4.62 -0.35 9.83
C ALA A 72 -5.09 -0.51 8.38
N LEU A 73 -5.64 -1.67 8.05
CA LEU A 73 -6.16 -1.95 6.72
C LEU A 73 -7.33 -1.01 6.34
N ALA A 74 -8.29 -0.84 7.24
CA ALA A 74 -9.41 0.07 7.06
C ALA A 74 -8.95 1.52 6.86
N THR A 75 -7.87 1.94 7.51
CA THR A 75 -7.28 3.27 7.32
C THR A 75 -6.69 3.43 5.93
N LEU A 76 -5.94 2.44 5.45
CA LEU A 76 -5.35 2.45 4.12
C LEU A 76 -6.43 2.43 3.03
N TYR A 77 -7.47 1.61 3.17
CA TYR A 77 -8.61 1.63 2.25
C TYR A 77 -9.37 2.95 2.32
N LYS A 78 -9.55 3.53 3.51
CA LYS A 78 -10.25 4.81 3.64
C LYS A 78 -9.50 5.94 2.95
N TRP A 79 -8.17 5.90 3.02
CA TRP A 79 -7.30 6.77 2.24
C TRP A 79 -7.50 6.52 0.74
N GLN A 80 -7.35 5.29 0.25
CA GLN A 80 -7.53 5.02 -1.18
C GLN A 80 -8.91 5.44 -1.71
N GLU A 81 -9.98 5.20 -0.95
CA GLU A 81 -11.35 5.65 -1.26
C GLU A 81 -11.47 7.18 -1.39
N LYS A 82 -10.76 7.93 -0.54
CA LYS A 82 -10.89 9.39 -0.45
C LYS A 82 -9.98 10.13 -1.42
N GLN A 83 -8.80 9.60 -1.68
CA GLN A 83 -7.80 10.20 -2.56
C GLN A 83 -7.93 9.67 -4.01
N GLY A 84 -8.51 8.48 -4.23
CA GLY A 84 -8.67 7.90 -5.56
C GLY A 84 -7.34 7.74 -6.28
N GLN A 85 -7.20 8.32 -7.47
CA GLN A 85 -5.95 8.29 -8.23
C GLN A 85 -4.77 9.03 -7.56
N GLU A 86 -5.05 9.92 -6.61
CA GLU A 86 -4.04 10.61 -5.81
C GLU A 86 -3.51 9.76 -4.64
N ALA A 87 -4.07 8.57 -4.42
CA ALA A 87 -3.60 7.62 -3.41
C ALA A 87 -2.34 6.88 -3.92
N THR A 88 -1.29 7.62 -4.23
CA THR A 88 -0.10 7.08 -4.88
C THR A 88 0.90 6.48 -3.89
N TYR A 89 1.78 5.61 -4.37
CA TYR A 89 2.92 5.14 -3.58
C TYR A 89 3.80 6.29 -3.05
N GLU A 90 3.95 7.37 -3.83
CA GLU A 90 4.73 8.54 -3.39
C GLU A 90 4.11 9.20 -2.16
N ARG A 91 2.79 9.42 -2.17
CA ARG A 91 2.07 9.98 -1.01
C ARG A 91 2.16 9.06 0.20
N LEU A 92 2.11 7.74 -0.02
CA LEU A 92 2.26 6.76 1.04
C LEU A 92 3.68 6.75 1.61
N ALA A 93 4.70 6.80 0.75
CA ALA A 93 6.11 6.89 1.14
C ALA A 93 6.38 8.14 1.98
N GLN A 94 5.88 9.29 1.54
CA GLN A 94 5.97 10.55 2.29
C GLN A 94 5.30 10.45 3.67
N ALA A 95 4.15 9.78 3.74
CA ALA A 95 3.46 9.58 5.01
C ALA A 95 4.17 8.60 5.95
N LEU A 96 4.82 7.58 5.42
CA LEU A 96 5.64 6.64 6.20
C LEU A 96 6.93 7.30 6.71
N ASP A 97 7.54 8.19 5.91
CA ASP A 97 8.72 8.98 6.29
C ASP A 97 8.41 10.23 7.13
N ASP A 98 7.13 10.51 7.38
CA ASP A 98 6.72 11.68 8.18
C ASP A 98 7.38 11.67 9.57
N GLU A 99 7.78 12.84 10.06
CA GLU A 99 8.49 12.99 11.34
C GLU A 99 7.74 12.39 12.54
N LEU A 100 6.42 12.22 12.45
CA LEU A 100 5.61 11.62 13.50
C LEU A 100 5.44 10.10 13.33
N VAL A 101 5.56 9.61 12.09
CA VAL A 101 5.41 8.18 11.75
C VAL A 101 6.75 7.45 11.83
N GLN A 102 7.80 8.01 11.24
CA GLN A 102 9.18 7.52 11.27
C GLN A 102 9.37 6.06 10.83
N ARG A 103 8.54 5.57 9.90
CA ARG A 103 8.59 4.20 9.35
C ARG A 103 9.38 4.15 8.03
N ARG A 104 10.60 4.69 8.03
CA ARG A 104 11.52 4.66 6.88
C ARG A 104 11.86 3.24 6.43
N ASP A 105 11.90 2.31 7.37
CA ASP A 105 12.06 0.87 7.13
C ASP A 105 11.04 0.35 6.11
N LEU A 106 9.79 0.82 6.19
CA LEU A 106 8.73 0.41 5.29
C LEU A 106 8.78 1.13 3.94
N VAL A 107 9.33 2.35 3.88
CA VAL A 107 9.55 3.04 2.60
C VAL A 107 10.51 2.23 1.74
N GLU A 108 11.58 1.70 2.34
CA GLU A 108 12.55 0.89 1.61
C GLU A 108 11.91 -0.42 1.09
N ILE A 109 11.16 -1.10 1.94
CA ILE A 109 10.50 -2.38 1.61
C ILE A 109 9.37 -2.20 0.59
N PHE A 110 8.48 -1.23 0.79
CA PHE A 110 7.29 -1.08 -0.06
C PHE A 110 7.49 -0.16 -1.26
N CYS A 111 8.41 0.81 -1.17
CA CYS A 111 8.60 1.83 -2.22
C CYS A 111 9.98 1.76 -2.89
N CYS A 112 11.02 1.19 -2.28
CA CYS A 112 12.35 1.05 -2.89
C CYS A 112 12.64 -0.33 -3.51
N ASP A 113 11.90 -1.39 -3.19
CA ASP A 113 11.94 -2.67 -3.93
C ASP A 113 11.56 -2.52 -5.42
N ILE A 114 11.15 -1.32 -5.85
CA ILE A 114 10.88 -0.95 -7.24
C ILE A 114 12.14 -0.45 -7.99
N TYR A 115 13.32 -0.47 -7.38
CA TYR A 115 14.59 -0.26 -8.08
C TYR A 115 15.52 -1.47 -7.91
N PRO A 116 15.75 -2.27 -8.97
CA PRO A 116 16.80 -3.27 -8.93
C PRO A 116 18.13 -2.52 -8.77
N SER A 117 18.79 -2.76 -7.62
CA SER A 117 20.20 -2.48 -7.47
C SER A 117 20.96 -3.21 -8.58
N LYS A 118 21.93 -2.50 -9.15
CA LYS A 118 22.68 -2.82 -10.38
C LYS A 118 23.24 -4.24 -10.44
#